data_AF-A0A9C9KVX7-F1
#
_entry.id   AF-A0A9C9KVX7-F1
#
_cell.length_a   1.000
_cell.length_b   1.000
_cell.length_c   1.000
_cell.angle_alpha   90.00
_cell.angle_beta   90.00
_cell.angle_gamma   90.00
#
_symmetry.space_group_name_H-M   'P 1'
#
loop_
_entity.id
_entity.type
_entity.pdbx_description
1 polymer ?
#
loop_
_entity_poly.entity_id
_entity_poly.type
_entity_poly.pdbx_seq_one_letter_code
_entity_poly.pdbx_strand_id
1 'polypeptide(L)'
;MYAFIIGLLAATLRVATPLIFGTLGELFSERAGILNLGIEGIMLIGAFTGFAAAYITGSLWVGVLAACLIGILAGLLMALMTVYLG
;
A
#
# COMPACT_ATOMS: atom_id res chain seq x y z
N MET A 1 20.01 24.78 5.89
CA MET A 1 20.62 23.61 5.21
C MET A 1 20.51 22.34 6.04
N TYR A 2 21.09 22.27 7.26
CA TYR A 2 21.06 21.06 8.10
C TYR A 2 19.66 20.54 8.42
N ALA A 3 18.74 21.42 8.82
CA ALA A 3 17.35 21.04 9.11
C ALA A 3 16.63 20.42 7.89
N PHE A 4 16.94 20.90 6.67
CA PHE A 4 16.36 20.34 5.44
C PHE A 4 16.86 18.92 5.20
N ILE A 5 18.17 18.69 5.29
CA ILE A 5 18.77 17.37 5.07
C ILE A 5 18.23 16.37 6.11
N ILE A 6 18.14 16.77 7.38
CA ILE A 6 17.59 15.92 8.45
C ILE A 6 16.11 15.59 8.17
N GLY A 7 15.31 16.58 7.78
CA GLY A 7 13.90 16.40 7.42
C GLY A 7 13.71 15.47 6.21
N LEU A 8 14.53 15.64 5.17
CA LEU A 8 14.54 14.78 3.99
C LEU A 8 14.82 13.32 4.37
N LEU A 9 15.92 13.07 5.10
CA LEU A 9 16.29 11.72 5.53
C LEU A 9 15.22 11.06 6.40
N ALA A 10 14.63 11.83 7.33
CA ALA A 10 13.55 11.34 8.18
C ALA A 10 12.27 11.01 7.38
N ALA A 11 11.94 11.79 6.35
CA ALA A 11 10.83 11.50 5.45
C ALA A 11 11.11 10.24 4.61
N THR A 12 12.31 10.13 4.04
CA THR A 12 12.74 8.96 3.25
C THR A 12 12.58 7.67 4.04
N LEU A 13 13.09 7.60 5.28
CA LEU A 13 12.98 6.40 6.11
C LEU A 13 11.52 6.04 6.42
N ARG A 14 10.68 7.04 6.68
CA ARG A 14 9.27 6.85 7.03
C ARG A 14 8.45 6.31 5.86
N VAL A 15 8.76 6.74 4.64
CA VAL A 15 8.07 6.30 3.41
C VAL A 15 8.67 4.99 2.87
N ALA A 16 9.99 4.80 2.98
CA ALA A 16 10.65 3.56 2.54
C ALA A 16 10.17 2.34 3.34
N THR A 17 9.92 2.49 4.65
CA THR A 17 9.50 1.38 5.51
C THR A 17 8.23 0.67 5.00
N PRO A 18 7.08 1.35 4.80
CA PRO A 18 5.90 0.70 4.23
C PRO A 18 6.12 0.24 2.79
N LEU A 19 6.88 0.98 1.96
CA LEU A 19 7.14 0.60 0.57
C LEU A 19 7.90 -0.72 0.45
N ILE A 20 8.85 -1.00 1.34
CA ILE A 20 9.57 -2.29 1.36
C ILE A 20 8.60 -3.46 1.53
N PHE A 21 7.57 -3.32 2.37
CA PHE A 21 6.55 -4.38 2.51
C PHE A 21 5.72 -4.56 1.24
N GLY A 22 5.40 -3.47 0.54
CA GLY A 22 4.71 -3.52 -0.75
C GLY A 22 5.55 -4.19 -1.83
N THR A 23 6.81 -3.79 -1.98
CA THR A 23 7.72 -4.33 -3.01
C THR A 23 8.11 -5.78 -2.75
N LEU A 24 8.14 -6.23 -1.49
CA LEU A 24 8.26 -7.66 -1.18
C LEU A 24 7.08 -8.45 -1.76
N GLY A 25 5.86 -7.92 -1.67
CA GLY A 25 4.67 -8.51 -2.31
C GLY A 25 4.78 -8.50 -3.83
N GLU A 26 5.23 -7.39 -4.40
CA GLU A 26 5.46 -7.27 -5.84
C GLU A 26 6.48 -8.29 -6.36
N LEU A 27 7.58 -8.50 -5.64
CA LEU A 27 8.61 -9.48 -6.00
C LEU A 27 8.02 -10.88 -6.18
N PHE A 28 7.05 -11.29 -5.36
CA PHE A 28 6.35 -12.56 -5.56
C PHE A 28 5.54 -12.59 -6.86
N SER A 29 4.83 -11.51 -7.18
CA SER A 29 4.09 -11.38 -8.44
C SER A 29 5.01 -11.39 -9.66
N GLU A 30 6.15 -10.69 -9.60
CA GLU A 30 7.14 -10.68 -10.67
C GLU A 30 7.69 -12.08 -10.95
N ARG A 31 7.92 -12.87 -9.89
CA ARG A 31 8.36 -14.27 -10.02
C ARG A 31 7.30 -15.18 -10.66
N ALA A 32 6.03 -14.81 -10.59
CA ALA A 32 4.94 -15.45 -11.31
C ALA A 32 4.76 -14.93 -12.75
N GLY A 33 5.60 -13.98 -13.19
CA GLY A 33 5.52 -13.37 -14.52
C GLY A 33 4.50 -12.23 -14.62
N ILE A 34 3.97 -11.73 -13.49
CA ILE A 34 2.96 -10.67 -13.44
C ILE A 34 3.55 -9.44 -12.77
N LEU A 35 3.73 -8.36 -13.52
CA LEU A 35 4.21 -7.09 -12.96
C LEU A 35 3.05 -6.32 -12.32
N ASN A 36 3.21 -5.92 -11.05
CA ASN A 36 2.19 -5.14 -10.34
C ASN A 36 2.60 -3.68 -10.14
N LEU A 37 2.64 -2.94 -11.26
CA LEU A 37 2.93 -1.50 -11.28
C LEU A 37 1.91 -0.65 -10.49
N GLY A 38 0.75 -1.22 -10.15
CA GLY A 38 -0.30 -0.55 -9.38
C GLY A 38 -0.13 -0.65 -7.86
N ILE A 39 0.93 -1.29 -7.35
CA ILE A 39 1.06 -1.60 -5.92
C ILE A 39 1.11 -0.34 -5.04
N GLU A 40 1.78 0.73 -5.48
CA GLU A 40 1.76 2.02 -4.76
C GLU A 40 0.34 2.58 -4.64
N GLY A 41 -0.47 2.41 -5.70
CA GLY A 41 -1.88 2.78 -5.71
C GLY A 41 -2.69 1.98 -4.70
N ILE A 42 -2.51 0.65 -4.68
CA ILE A 42 -3.17 -0.26 -3.71
C ILE A 42 -2.82 0.15 -2.26
N MET A 43 -1.55 0.49 -2.01
CA MET A 43 -1.11 0.97 -0.70
C MET A 43 -1.74 2.31 -0.32
N LEU A 44 -1.79 3.28 -1.24
CA LEU A 44 -2.35 4.61 -0.99
C LEU A 44 -3.86 4.54 -0.68
N ILE A 45 -4.63 3.78 -1.45
CA ILE A 45 -6.07 3.64 -1.20
C ILE A 45 -6.33 2.88 0.11
N GLY A 46 -5.53 1.86 0.43
CA GLY A 46 -5.63 1.14 1.70
C GLY A 46 -5.33 2.03 2.90
N ALA A 47 -4.26 2.83 2.82
CA ALA A 47 -3.86 3.78 3.86
C ALA A 47 -4.93 4.87 4.06
N PHE A 48 -5.45 5.44 2.97
CA PHE A 48 -6.51 6.44 3.04
C PHE A 48 -7.80 5.87 3.64
N THR A 49 -8.28 4.72 3.16
CA THR A 49 -9.51 4.13 3.69
C THR A 49 -9.36 3.70 5.14
N GLY A 50 -8.21 3.14 5.52
CA GLY A 50 -7.93 2.78 6.91
C GLY A 50 -7.95 3.98 7.85
N PHE A 51 -7.30 5.08 7.44
CA PHE A 51 -7.34 6.34 8.19
C PHE A 51 -8.75 6.89 8.29
N ALA A 52 -9.49 6.96 7.17
CA ALA A 52 -10.86 7.47 7.15
C ALA A 52 -11.79 6.65 8.06
N ALA A 53 -11.69 5.32 8.01
CA ALA A 53 -12.48 4.43 8.86
C ALA A 53 -12.13 4.59 10.35
N ALA A 54 -10.84 4.67 10.70
CA ALA A 54 -10.42 4.93 12.07
C ALA A 54 -10.90 6.31 12.57
N TYR A 55 -10.84 7.33 11.71
CA TYR A 55 -11.26 8.69 12.04
C TYR A 55 -12.77 8.77 12.30
N ILE A 56 -13.59 8.15 11.44
CA ILE A 56 -15.06 8.19 11.56
C ILE A 56 -15.55 7.35 12.75
N THR A 57 -14.96 6.17 12.96
CA THR A 57 -15.44 5.22 14.00
C THR A 57 -14.79 5.41 15.36
N GLY A 58 -13.67 6.14 15.43
CA GLY A 58 -12.85 6.26 16.63
C GLY A 58 -12.09 4.98 17.01
N SER A 59 -12.19 3.91 16.21
CA SER A 59 -11.56 2.62 16.48
C SER A 59 -10.42 2.34 15.50
N LEU A 60 -9.21 2.21 16.04
CA LEU A 60 -8.03 1.85 15.25
C LEU A 60 -8.20 0.50 14.55
N TRP A 61 -8.80 -0.47 15.23
CA TRP A 61 -8.98 -1.83 14.70
C TRP A 61 -9.91 -1.86 13.50
N VAL A 62 -10.96 -1.04 13.51
CA VAL A 62 -11.86 -0.90 12.36
C VAL A 62 -11.12 -0.30 11.17
N GLY A 63 -10.24 0.68 11.41
CA GLY A 63 -9.35 1.22 10.38
C GLY A 63 -8.42 0.17 9.77
N VAL A 64 -7.77 -0.66 10.60
CA VAL A 64 -6.91 -1.75 10.12
C VAL A 64 -7.71 -2.75 9.26
N LEU A 65 -8.88 -3.17 9.73
CA LEU A 65 -9.75 -4.08 9.00
C LEU A 65 -10.19 -3.50 7.65
N ALA A 66 -10.57 -2.22 7.62
CA ALA A 66 -10.96 -1.53 6.40
C ALA A 66 -9.79 -1.41 5.41
N ALA A 67 -8.58 -1.08 5.88
CA ALA A 67 -7.38 -1.04 5.05
C ALA A 67 -7.07 -2.40 4.42
N CYS A 68 -7.13 -3.48 5.22
CA CYS A 68 -6.92 -4.84 4.73
C CYS A 68 -7.95 -5.23 3.65
N LEU A 69 -9.24 -4.95 3.90
CA LEU A 69 -10.31 -5.29 2.96
C LEU A 69 -10.15 -4.54 1.62
N ILE A 70 -9.85 -3.23 1.65
CA ILE A 70 -9.62 -2.46 0.43
C ILE A 70 -8.37 -2.93 -0.31
N GLY A 71 -7.29 -3.23 0.40
CA GLY A 71 -6.08 -3.78 -0.20
C GLY A 71 -6.34 -5.10 -0.92
N ILE A 72 -7.11 -6.01 -0.29
CA ILE A 72 -7.52 -7.29 -0.90
C ILE A 72 -8.36 -7.05 -2.15
N LEU A 73 -9.38 -6.17 -2.08
CA LEU A 73 -10.26 -5.90 -3.23
C LEU A 73 -9.49 -5.31 -4.42
N ALA A 74 -8.59 -4.37 -4.18
CA ALA A 74 -7.78 -3.79 -5.24
C ALA A 74 -6.73 -4.78 -5.79
N GLY A 75 -6.15 -5.63 -4.93
CA GLY A 75 -5.29 -6.73 -5.36
C GLY A 75 -6.03 -7.76 -6.22
N LEU A 76 -7.27 -8.10 -5.86
CA LEU A 76 -8.14 -8.97 -6.66
C LEU A 76 -8.52 -8.35 -8.00
N LEU A 77 -8.77 -7.04 -8.03
CA LEU A 77 -8.97 -6.32 -9.29
C LEU A 77 -7.73 -6.42 -10.19
N MET A 78 -6.54 -6.21 -9.63
CA MET A 78 -5.28 -6.37 -10.38
C MET A 78 -5.09 -7.81 -10.89
N ALA A 79 -5.40 -8.80 -10.07
CA ALA A 79 -5.36 -10.21 -10.48
C ALA A 79 -6.37 -10.50 -11.59
N LEU A 80 -7.59 -9.94 -11.53
CA LEU A 80 -8.58 -10.09 -12.59
C LEU A 80 -8.07 -9.52 -13.92
N MET A 81 -7.46 -8.33 -13.90
CA MET A 81 -6.92 -7.70 -15.11
C MET A 81 -5.74 -8.49 -15.69
N THR A 82 -4.79 -8.88 -14.86
CA THR A 82 -3.54 -9.50 -15.34
C THR A 82 -3.61 -11.00 -15.59
N VAL A 83 -4.47 -11.74 -14.87
CA VAL A 83 -4.58 -13.20 -15.00
C VAL A 83 -5.66 -13.60 -16.00
N TYR A 84 -6.82 -12.94 -15.97
CA TYR A 84 -7.96 -13.34 -16.80
C TYR A 84 -8.08 -12.53 -18.10
N LEU A 85 -7.77 -11.23 -18.07
CA LEU A 85 -7.99 -10.35 -19.22
C LEU A 85 -6.74 -10.24 -20.12
N GLY A 86 -5.54 -10.24 -19.53
CA GLY A 86 -4.26 -10.13 -20.23
C GLY A 86 -3.72 -8.72 -20.22
#